data_AF-A0A7S2AQ63-F1
#
_entry.id   AF-A0A7S2AQ63-F1
#
_cell.length_a   1.000
_cell.length_b   1.000
_cell.length_c   1.000
_cell.angle_alpha   90.00
_cell.angle_beta   90.00
_cell.angle_gamma   90.00
#
_symmetry.space_group_name_H-M   'P 1'
#
loop_
_entity.id
_entity.type
_entity.pdbx_description
1 polymer ?
#
loop_
_entity_poly.entity_id
_entity_poly.type
_entity_poly.pdbx_seq_one_letter_code
_entity_poly.pdbx_strand_id
1 'polypeptide(L)'
;AYRPCGACKQPVRVGEGGDGGYLMCEELLDRATGAYSYGISGFDGWGAMLSNRNGLTVQQYDCFNLHHPACPSGMKCNFSFHGECLGMKPGVQDGKSFGTLA
;
A
#
# COMPACT_ATOMS: atom_id res chain seq x y z
N ALA A 1 -7.42 1.58 -26.28
CA ALA A 1 -7.60 2.47 -25.12
C ALA A 1 -7.90 1.63 -23.88
N TYR A 2 -7.37 2.00 -22.71
CA TYR A 2 -7.69 1.36 -21.43
C TYR A 2 -9.20 1.51 -21.13
N ARG A 3 -9.90 0.41 -20.85
CA ARG A 3 -11.36 0.35 -20.67
C ARG A 3 -11.71 -0.43 -19.39
N PRO A 4 -11.54 0.17 -18.20
CA PRO A 4 -11.92 -0.47 -16.95
C PRO A 4 -13.44 -0.65 -16.89
N CYS A 5 -13.88 -1.73 -16.21
CA CYS A 5 -15.31 -2.03 -16.02
C CYS A 5 -16.01 -1.05 -15.06
N GLY A 6 -15.23 -0.31 -14.26
CA GLY A 6 -15.70 0.76 -13.39
C GLY A 6 -15.16 2.11 -13.84
N ALA A 7 -15.95 3.16 -13.67
CA ALA A 7 -15.56 4.53 -13.94
C ALA A 7 -15.52 5.32 -12.63
N CYS A 8 -14.40 6.01 -12.38
CA CYS A 8 -14.32 7.02 -11.34
C CYS A 8 -15.08 8.26 -11.79
N LYS A 9 -15.80 8.91 -10.87
CA LYS A 9 -16.30 10.27 -11.06
C LYS A 9 -15.15 11.27 -11.04
N GLN A 10 -14.16 11.04 -10.18
CA GLN A 10 -12.99 11.89 -10.01
C GLN A 10 -11.72 11.03 -10.05
N PRO A 11 -11.20 10.73 -11.25
CA PRO A 11 -9.96 9.96 -11.38
C PRO A 11 -8.77 10.74 -10.81
N VAL A 12 -7.99 10.08 -9.97
CA VAL A 12 -6.75 10.62 -9.39
C VAL A 12 -5.62 9.61 -9.56
N ARG A 13 -4.39 10.10 -9.71
CA ARG A 13 -3.20 9.25 -9.67
C ARG A 13 -2.60 9.28 -8.27
N VAL A 14 -2.43 8.10 -7.65
CA VAL A 14 -1.88 7.96 -6.30
C VAL A 14 -0.65 7.06 -6.35
N GLY A 15 0.46 7.51 -5.77
CA GLY A 15 1.73 6.79 -5.71
C GLY A 15 2.84 7.42 -6.55
N GLU A 16 3.93 6.68 -6.69
CA GLU A 16 5.19 7.13 -7.28
C GLU A 16 5.06 7.60 -8.73
N GLY A 17 5.93 8.48 -9.19
CA GLY A 17 6.01 8.87 -10.61
C GLY A 17 6.57 7.74 -11.48
N GLY A 18 5.77 7.16 -12.37
CA GLY A 18 6.14 5.99 -13.15
C GLY A 18 5.56 4.70 -12.58
N ASP A 19 6.43 3.75 -12.21
CA ASP A 19 6.03 2.49 -11.57
C ASP A 19 5.66 2.70 -10.10
N GLY A 20 4.64 1.99 -9.60
CA GLY A 20 4.12 2.15 -8.24
C GLY A 20 3.05 3.24 -8.07
N GLY A 21 2.50 3.78 -9.17
CA GLY A 21 1.37 4.72 -9.14
C GLY A 21 0.12 4.17 -9.82
N TYR A 22 -1.04 4.34 -9.19
CA TYR A 22 -2.32 3.76 -9.60
C TYR A 22 -3.36 4.83 -9.89
N LEU A 23 -4.20 4.57 -10.90
CA LEU A 23 -5.43 5.33 -11.11
C LEU A 23 -6.46 4.87 -10.07
N MET A 24 -6.96 5.79 -9.26
CA MET A 24 -7.95 5.55 -8.23
C MET A 24 -9.10 6.56 -8.35
N CYS A 25 -10.18 6.30 -7.62
CA CYS A 25 -11.35 7.18 -7.60
C CYS A 25 -11.36 8.00 -6.31
N GLU A 26 -11.15 9.31 -6.41
CA GLU A 26 -11.04 10.20 -5.25
C GLU A 26 -12.28 10.12 -4.36
N GLU A 27 -13.48 10.05 -4.96
CA GLU A 27 -14.75 9.98 -4.24
C GLU A 27 -14.96 8.68 -3.42
N LEU A 28 -14.12 7.68 -3.63
CA LEU A 28 -14.14 6.44 -2.85
C LEU A 28 -13.09 6.45 -1.74
N LEU A 29 -12.01 7.20 -1.92
CA LEU A 29 -10.87 7.21 -1.03
C LEU A 29 -11.16 7.92 0.29
N ASP A 30 -12.02 8.94 0.29
CA ASP A 30 -12.50 9.60 1.51
C ASP A 30 -13.24 8.66 2.46
N ARG A 31 -13.74 7.52 1.96
CA ARG A 31 -14.46 6.51 2.73
C ARG A 31 -13.60 5.29 3.06
N ALA A 32 -12.34 5.26 2.64
CA ALA A 32 -11.44 4.17 2.97
C ALA A 32 -11.17 4.15 4.49
N THR A 33 -11.19 2.95 5.07
CA THR A 33 -10.93 2.74 6.51
C THR A 33 -9.63 1.98 6.77
N GLY A 34 -8.95 1.53 5.71
CA GLY A 34 -7.71 0.78 5.80
C GLY A 34 -6.93 0.84 4.50
N ALA A 35 -5.62 0.69 4.61
CA ALA A 35 -4.70 0.61 3.47
C ALA A 35 -3.72 -0.52 3.74
N TYR A 36 -3.60 -1.44 2.76
CA TYR A 36 -2.69 -2.58 2.82
C TYR A 36 -1.84 -2.57 1.56
N SER A 37 -0.52 -2.48 1.73
CA SER A 37 0.45 -2.40 0.62
C SER A 37 1.40 -3.59 0.71
N TYR A 38 1.43 -4.43 -0.33
CA TYR A 38 2.17 -5.69 -0.35
C TYR A 38 3.26 -5.66 -1.41
N GLY A 39 4.44 -6.17 -1.08
CA GLY A 39 5.58 -6.26 -1.99
C GLY A 39 6.18 -4.89 -2.32
N ILE A 40 6.30 -4.03 -1.30
CA ILE A 40 6.64 -2.60 -1.45
C ILE A 40 8.12 -2.37 -1.83
N SER A 41 8.99 -3.37 -1.71
CA SER A 41 10.39 -3.29 -2.14
C SER A 41 11.15 -2.06 -1.59
N GLY A 42 10.83 -1.64 -0.36
CA GLY A 42 11.53 -0.57 0.34
C GLY A 42 11.05 0.86 0.02
N PHE A 43 10.01 1.04 -0.79
CA PHE A 43 9.39 2.34 -1.07
C PHE A 43 7.86 2.20 -1.17
N ASP A 44 7.09 3.19 -0.73
CA ASP A 44 5.63 3.10 -0.76
C ASP A 44 4.98 4.48 -0.89
N GLY A 45 5.20 5.15 -2.02
CA GLY A 45 4.58 6.44 -2.32
C GLY A 45 3.05 6.38 -2.36
N TRP A 46 2.48 5.22 -2.73
CA TRP A 46 1.03 5.02 -2.69
C TRP A 46 0.54 5.09 -1.24
N GLY A 47 1.16 4.31 -0.35
CA GLY A 47 0.89 4.35 1.08
C GLY A 47 1.13 5.74 1.68
N ALA A 48 2.24 6.40 1.31
CA ALA A 48 2.57 7.73 1.80
C ALA A 48 1.45 8.74 1.48
N MET A 49 0.97 8.76 0.25
CA MET A 49 -0.10 9.67 -0.17
C MET A 49 -1.40 9.37 0.56
N LEU A 50 -1.81 8.10 0.68
CA LEU A 50 -3.03 7.73 1.41
C LEU A 50 -2.94 8.10 2.89
N SER A 51 -1.81 7.79 3.53
CA SER A 51 -1.61 8.08 4.94
C SER A 51 -1.61 9.59 5.21
N ASN A 52 -0.90 10.36 4.38
CA ASN A 52 -0.80 11.80 4.52
C ASN A 52 -2.14 12.51 4.37
N ARG A 53 -2.96 12.10 3.40
CA ARG A 53 -4.20 12.81 3.08
C ARG A 53 -5.42 12.29 3.84
N ASN A 54 -5.50 10.98 4.07
CA ASN A 54 -6.67 10.33 4.70
C ASN A 54 -6.41 9.98 6.17
N GLY A 55 -5.19 10.15 6.68
CA GLY A 55 -4.82 9.80 8.06
C GLY A 55 -4.79 8.28 8.32
N LEU A 56 -4.81 7.46 7.27
CA LEU A 56 -4.87 6.01 7.38
C LEU A 56 -3.53 5.45 7.88
N THR A 57 -3.61 4.45 8.76
CA THR A 57 -2.49 3.54 8.99
C THR A 57 -2.33 2.66 7.77
N VAL A 58 -1.14 2.67 7.16
CA VAL A 58 -0.82 1.78 6.04
C VAL A 58 -0.12 0.55 6.60
N GLN A 59 -0.76 -0.61 6.44
CA GLN A 59 -0.19 -1.90 6.75
C GLN A 59 0.69 -2.31 5.57
N GLN A 60 1.99 -2.27 5.77
CA GLN A 60 3.01 -2.48 4.75
C GLN A 60 3.62 -3.87 4.92
N TYR A 61 3.76 -4.62 3.84
CA TYR A 61 4.23 -6.01 3.89
C TYR A 61 5.30 -6.28 2.85
N ASP A 62 6.43 -6.83 3.28
CA ASP A 62 7.44 -7.38 2.38
C ASP A 62 8.33 -8.38 3.13
N CYS A 63 8.37 -9.62 2.65
CA CYS A 63 9.20 -10.69 3.22
C CYS A 63 10.49 -10.97 2.43
N PHE A 64 10.73 -10.24 1.34
CA PHE A 64 11.94 -10.34 0.53
C PHE A 64 12.85 -9.14 0.74
N ASN A 65 12.27 -7.95 0.90
CA ASN A 65 12.99 -6.73 1.20
C ASN A 65 12.52 -6.16 2.55
N LEU A 66 13.36 -6.28 3.58
CA LEU A 66 13.07 -5.79 4.93
C LEU A 66 13.44 -4.31 5.12
N HIS A 67 13.74 -3.58 4.04
CA HIS A 67 13.97 -2.14 4.13
C HIS A 67 12.64 -1.42 4.40
N HIS A 68 12.57 -0.70 5.52
CA HIS A 68 11.39 0.08 5.87
C HIS A 68 11.27 1.30 4.96
N PRO A 69 10.11 1.52 4.29
CA PRO A 69 9.91 2.72 3.49
C PRO A 69 10.01 3.98 4.34
N ALA A 70 10.79 4.95 3.87
CA ALA A 70 10.80 6.27 4.45
C ALA A 70 9.53 7.02 4.06
N CYS A 71 9.00 7.84 4.97
CA CYS A 71 7.98 8.82 4.59
C CYS A 71 8.64 9.94 3.77
N PRO A 72 8.10 10.29 2.58
CA PRO A 72 8.63 11.40 1.78
C PRO A 72 8.66 12.72 2.55
N SER A 73 9.65 13.56 2.25
CA SER A 73 9.80 14.86 2.91
C SER A 73 8.55 15.73 2.76
N GLY A 74 8.12 16.36 3.86
CA GLY A 74 6.91 17.19 3.89
C GLY A 74 5.59 16.43 4.02
N MET A 75 5.61 15.09 4.06
CA MET A 75 4.43 14.28 4.30
C MET A 75 4.38 13.76 5.74
N LYS A 76 3.17 13.46 6.22
CA LYS A 76 2.94 12.76 7.48
C LYS A 76 2.44 11.35 7.19
N CYS A 77 3.30 10.36 7.40
CA CYS A 77 2.95 8.96 7.18
C CYS A 77 2.79 8.22 8.51
N ASN A 78 1.75 7.39 8.58
CA ASN A 78 1.49 6.42 9.62
C ASN A 78 1.66 5.02 9.01
N PHE A 79 2.90 4.54 9.02
CA PHE A 79 3.30 3.26 8.44
C PHE A 79 3.47 2.19 9.52
N SER A 80 2.92 1.01 9.28
CA SER A 80 3.15 -0.19 10.07
C SER A 80 3.74 -1.26 9.15
N PHE A 81 5.06 -1.45 9.21
CA PHE A 81 5.77 -2.42 8.38
C PHE A 81 5.80 -3.81 9.02
N HIS A 82 5.56 -4.83 8.18
CA HIS A 82 5.53 -6.24 8.54
C HIS A 82 6.44 -7.03 7.58
N GLY A 83 7.46 -7.68 8.14
CA GLY A 83 8.40 -8.52 7.39
C GLY A 83 7.84 -9.89 7.00
N GLU A 84 6.54 -10.01 6.73
CA GLU A 84 5.86 -11.28 6.48
C GLU A 84 5.26 -11.37 5.07
N CYS A 85 5.21 -12.59 4.54
CA CYS A 85 4.55 -12.89 3.28
C CYS A 85 3.05 -13.11 3.50
N LEU A 86 2.24 -12.91 2.47
CA LEU A 86 0.87 -13.42 2.47
C LEU A 86 0.86 -14.92 2.10
N GLY A 87 0.16 -15.71 2.90
CA GLY A 87 -0.05 -17.13 2.68
C GLY A 87 -1.50 -17.54 2.91
N MET A 88 -1.80 -18.81 2.63
CA MET A 88 -3.11 -19.40 2.93
C MET A 88 -3.29 -19.76 4.41
N LYS A 89 -2.17 -19.88 5.13
CA LYS A 89 -2.14 -20.20 6.56
C LYS A 89 -0.99 -19.44 7.21
N PRO A 90 -1.15 -19.01 8.47
CA PRO A 90 -0.05 -18.41 9.21
C PRO A 90 1.04 -19.46 9.49
N GLY A 91 2.29 -19.02 9.62
CA GLY A 91 3.39 -19.87 10.04
C GLY A 91 4.73 -19.51 9.40
N VAL A 92 5.75 -20.32 9.67
CA VAL A 92 7.07 -20.17 9.05
C VAL A 92 7.24 -21.22 7.96
N GLN A 93 7.57 -20.78 6.75
CA GLN A 93 7.90 -21.64 5.62
C GLN A 93 9.17 -21.11 4.95
N ASP A 94 10.14 -22.00 4.72
CA ASP A 94 11.43 -21.67 4.08
C ASP A 94 12.14 -20.46 4.72
N GLY A 95 12.05 -20.35 6.06
CA GLY A 95 12.67 -19.28 6.84
C GLY A 95 11.93 -17.93 6.80
N LYS A 96 10.75 -17.85 6.17
CA LYS A 96 9.93 -16.63 6.10
C LYS A 96 8.67 -16.77 6.93
N SER A 97 8.27 -15.69 7.61
CA SER A 97 6.97 -15.60 8.27
C SER A 97 5.88 -15.40 7.23
N PHE A 98 4.76 -16.09 7.39
CA PHE A 98 3.55 -15.94 6.59
C PHE A 98 2.38 -15.55 7.49
N GLY A 99 1.62 -14.55 7.05
CA GLY A 99 0.31 -14.15 7.58
C GLY A 99 -0.81 -14.48 6.60
N THR A 100 -2.06 -14.19 6.97
CA THR A 100 -3.25 -14.37 6.10
C THR A 100 -4.03 -13.06 5.99
N LEU A 101 -4.72 -12.84 4.87
CA LEU A 101 -5.75 -11.80 4.79
C LEU A 101 -6.92 -12.23 5.68
N ALA A 102 -7.21 -11.43 6.71
CA ALA A 102 -8.37 -11.62 7.59
C ALA A 102 -9.64 -11.05 6.93
#